data_AF-A0A7Z9XIT9-F1
#
_entry.id   AF-A0A7Z9XIT9-F1
#
_cell.length_a   1.000
_cell.length_b   1.000
_cell.length_c   1.000
_cell.angle_alpha   90.00
_cell.angle_beta   90.00
_cell.angle_gamma   90.00
#
_symmetry.space_group_name_H-M   'P 1'
#
loop_
_entity.id
_entity.type
_entity.pdbx_description
1 polymer ?
#
loop_
_entity_poly.entity_id
_entity_poly.type
_entity_poly.pdbx_seq_one_letter_code
_entity_poly.pdbx_strand_id
1 'polypeptide(L)'
;MNILENPFMQARLLIHLALQDGRDLKKIDEGISKLLLEVEQDVALFFEQDPSIARPDCHPGCRWCCGFKTSVFPFETVRIVSFLQSRLSPDELTVLTGRVKKIDKRTRGLTLNQRAKLKVFCPLLVKGGCIAYQVRPMSCRAHLSTDEKACKRAFYNYKNNRVNLCAYALELCTR
;
A
#
# COMPACT_ATOMS: atom_id res chain seq x y z
N MET A 1 7.61 25.17 10.71
CA MET A 1 7.80 23.99 9.83
C MET A 1 6.88 24.18 8.64
N ASN A 2 7.43 24.34 7.43
CA ASN A 2 6.72 24.86 6.27
C ASN A 2 5.66 23.85 5.79
N ILE A 3 4.41 24.30 5.58
CA ILE A 3 3.26 23.42 5.25
C ILE A 3 3.48 22.65 3.93
N LEU A 4 4.34 23.19 3.07
CA LEU A 4 4.69 22.63 1.75
C LEU A 4 5.61 21.39 1.82
N GLU A 5 6.25 21.11 2.96
CA GLU A 5 7.22 19.99 3.09
C GLU A 5 6.60 18.69 3.66
N ASN A 6 5.31 18.69 4.00
CA ASN A 6 4.64 17.52 4.59
C ASN A 6 3.61 16.89 3.62
N PRO A 7 3.94 15.80 2.90
CA PRO A 7 3.03 15.15 1.96
C PRO A 7 1.74 14.62 2.63
N PHE A 8 1.72 14.41 3.95
CA PHE A 8 0.51 14.02 4.69
C PHE A 8 -0.45 15.19 4.95
N MET A 9 0.06 16.42 5.03
CA MET A 9 -0.79 17.63 5.16
C MET A 9 -1.43 18.01 3.83
N GLN A 10 -0.74 17.73 2.71
CA GLN A 10 -1.29 17.93 1.37
C GLN A 10 -2.50 17.04 1.10
N ALA A 11 -2.56 15.82 1.64
CA ALA A 11 -3.69 14.94 1.42
C ALA A 11 -5.01 15.51 1.97
N ARG A 12 -4.99 16.12 3.16
CA ARG A 12 -6.19 16.73 3.77
C ARG A 12 -6.67 17.94 2.97
N LEU A 13 -5.73 18.78 2.52
CA LEU A 13 -6.02 19.95 1.70
C LEU A 13 -6.52 19.56 0.30
N LEU A 14 -5.88 18.59 -0.35
CA LEU A 14 -6.29 18.08 -1.67
C LEU A 14 -7.64 17.37 -1.61
N ILE A 15 -7.96 16.65 -0.54
CA ILE A 15 -9.31 16.08 -0.35
C ILE A 15 -10.33 17.20 -0.17
N HIS A 16 -10.02 18.24 0.63
CA HIS A 16 -10.93 19.37 0.81
C HIS A 16 -11.17 20.14 -0.50
N LEU A 17 -10.10 20.42 -1.25
CA LEU A 17 -10.17 21.07 -2.56
C LEU A 17 -10.89 20.18 -3.59
N ALA A 18 -10.65 18.88 -3.63
CA ALA A 18 -11.31 17.96 -4.55
C ALA A 18 -12.79 17.69 -4.21
N LEU A 19 -13.20 17.93 -2.95
CA LEU A 19 -14.62 17.96 -2.55
C LEU A 19 -15.30 19.29 -2.88
N GLN A 20 -14.53 20.39 -3.01
CA GLN A 20 -15.02 21.73 -3.32
C GLN A 20 -15.04 22.03 -4.83
N ASP A 21 -14.10 21.45 -5.56
CA ASP A 21 -13.92 21.59 -6.99
C ASP A 21 -14.73 20.48 -7.66
N GLY A 22 -15.95 20.79 -8.12
CA GLY A 22 -16.97 19.86 -8.62
C GLY A 22 -16.62 19.05 -9.87
N ARG A 23 -15.33 18.75 -10.09
CA ARG A 23 -14.87 17.74 -11.03
C ARG A 23 -15.32 16.38 -10.56
N ASP A 24 -15.93 15.63 -11.46
CA ASP A 24 -16.46 14.30 -11.21
C ASP A 24 -15.33 13.34 -10.80
N LEU A 25 -15.12 13.16 -9.49
CA LEU A 25 -14.13 12.24 -8.92
C LEU A 25 -14.23 10.84 -9.52
N LYS A 26 -15.42 10.47 -10.02
CA LYS A 26 -15.67 9.23 -10.74
C LYS A 26 -14.90 9.15 -12.06
N LYS A 27 -14.89 10.21 -12.87
CA LYS A 27 -14.14 10.25 -14.13
C LYS A 27 -12.62 10.18 -13.91
N ILE A 28 -12.14 10.80 -12.83
CA ILE A 28 -10.73 10.71 -12.44
C ILE A 28 -10.39 9.28 -12.00
N ASP A 29 -11.23 8.64 -11.19
CA ASP A 29 -11.05 7.23 -10.80
C ASP A 29 -11.13 6.27 -11.98
N GLU A 30 -12.02 6.52 -12.95
CA GLU A 30 -12.11 5.75 -14.20
C GLU A 30 -10.81 5.86 -15.02
N GLY A 31 -10.29 7.06 -15.21
CA GLY A 31 -9.01 7.29 -15.91
C GLY A 31 -7.83 6.61 -15.20
N ILE A 32 -7.76 6.71 -13.87
CA ILE A 32 -6.72 6.08 -13.06
C ILE A 32 -6.87 4.55 -13.08
N SER A 33 -8.10 4.02 -13.05
CA SER A 33 -8.37 2.58 -13.20
C SER A 33 -7.75 2.04 -14.46
N LYS A 34 -8.01 2.72 -15.57
CA LYS A 34 -7.56 2.31 -16.89
C LYS A 34 -6.03 2.32 -16.95
N LEU A 35 -5.40 3.41 -16.52
CA LEU A 35 -3.94 3.52 -16.48
C LEU A 35 -3.30 2.42 -15.61
N LEU A 36 -3.85 2.16 -14.41
CA LEU A 36 -3.32 1.12 -13.53
C LEU A 36 -3.45 -0.27 -14.14
N LEU A 37 -4.54 -0.56 -14.85
CA LEU A 37 -4.73 -1.83 -15.55
C LEU A 37 -3.74 -1.99 -16.71
N GLU A 38 -3.50 -0.94 -17.50
CA GLU A 38 -2.50 -0.94 -18.57
C GLU A 38 -1.10 -1.21 -18.01
N VAL A 39 -0.71 -0.53 -16.93
CA VAL A 39 0.57 -0.79 -16.26
C VAL A 39 0.68 -2.23 -15.74
N GLU A 40 -0.40 -2.80 -15.16
CA GLU A 40 -0.41 -4.19 -14.72
C GLU A 40 -0.20 -5.17 -15.89
N GLN A 41 -0.80 -4.89 -17.05
CA GLN A 41 -0.63 -5.70 -18.26
C GLN A 41 0.79 -5.60 -18.82
N ASP A 42 1.35 -4.39 -18.91
CA ASP A 42 2.72 -4.17 -19.38
C ASP A 42 3.75 -4.89 -18.48
N VAL A 43 3.54 -4.85 -17.16
CA VAL A 43 4.38 -5.58 -16.21
C VAL A 43 4.26 -7.10 -16.43
N ALA A 44 3.05 -7.62 -16.68
CA ALA A 44 2.87 -9.04 -16.96
C ALA A 44 3.60 -9.45 -18.25
N LEU A 45 3.42 -8.67 -19.32
CA LEU A 45 4.09 -8.88 -20.61
C LEU A 45 5.62 -8.83 -20.47
N PHE A 46 6.16 -7.92 -19.67
CA PHE A 46 7.59 -7.83 -19.39
C PHE A 46 8.15 -9.14 -18.83
N PHE A 47 7.44 -9.77 -17.86
CA PHE A 47 7.84 -11.07 -17.31
C PHE A 47 7.58 -12.26 -18.26
N GLU A 48 6.75 -12.11 -19.29
CA GLU A 48 6.55 -13.14 -20.32
C GLU A 48 7.65 -13.06 -21.39
N GLN A 49 8.08 -11.85 -21.74
CA GLN A 49 9.10 -11.59 -22.75
C GLN A 49 10.50 -11.98 -22.27
N ASP A 50 10.79 -11.86 -20.98
CA ASP A 50 12.07 -12.29 -20.41
C ASP A 50 11.89 -13.28 -19.24
N PRO A 51 11.86 -14.59 -19.53
CA PRO A 51 11.76 -15.64 -18.51
C PRO A 51 12.96 -15.70 -17.56
N SER A 52 14.07 -15.03 -17.86
CA SER A 52 15.24 -14.97 -16.96
C SER A 52 15.00 -14.06 -15.75
N ILE A 53 14.00 -13.18 -15.83
CA ILE A 53 13.64 -12.30 -14.72
C ILE A 53 12.78 -13.06 -13.71
N ALA A 54 13.29 -13.15 -12.49
CA ALA A 54 12.58 -13.79 -11.39
C ALA A 54 11.25 -13.09 -11.11
N ARG A 55 10.15 -13.85 -11.16
CA ARG A 55 8.81 -13.34 -10.85
C ARG A 55 8.66 -13.09 -9.34
N PRO A 56 7.92 -12.04 -8.94
CA PRO A 56 7.61 -11.82 -7.53
C PRO A 56 6.81 -13.00 -6.95
N ASP A 57 7.17 -13.42 -5.74
CA ASP A 57 6.41 -14.38 -4.90
C ASP A 57 5.21 -13.68 -4.19
N CYS A 58 4.82 -12.52 -4.72
CA CYS A 58 3.78 -11.67 -4.16
C CYS A 58 2.43 -12.04 -4.75
N HIS A 59 1.53 -12.58 -3.94
CA HIS A 59 0.21 -13.02 -4.39
C HIS A 59 -0.91 -12.61 -3.42
N PRO A 60 -2.19 -12.67 -3.84
CA PRO A 60 -3.32 -12.55 -2.91
C PRO A 60 -3.19 -13.56 -1.77
N GLY A 61 -3.20 -13.09 -0.51
CA GLY A 61 -2.97 -13.93 0.68
C GLY A 61 -1.57 -13.82 1.29
N CYS A 62 -0.60 -13.25 0.57
CA CYS A 62 0.65 -12.80 1.18
C CYS A 62 0.39 -11.55 2.05
N ARG A 63 0.99 -11.50 3.25
CA ARG A 63 0.70 -10.48 4.28
C ARG A 63 1.88 -9.63 4.72
N TRP A 64 3.10 -10.02 4.36
CA TRP A 64 4.30 -9.44 4.96
C TRP A 64 4.45 -7.96 4.63
N CYS A 65 4.08 -7.55 3.41
CA CYS A 65 4.09 -6.14 3.01
C CYS A 65 3.15 -5.26 3.86
N CYS A 66 2.06 -5.83 4.39
CA CYS A 66 1.10 -5.12 5.23
C CYS A 66 1.67 -4.71 6.59
N GLY A 67 2.84 -5.25 6.97
CA GLY A 67 3.56 -4.88 8.19
C GLY A 67 4.39 -3.61 8.06
N PHE A 68 4.69 -3.17 6.83
CA PHE A 68 5.48 -1.97 6.58
C PHE A 68 4.58 -0.74 6.45
N LYS A 69 5.16 0.44 6.73
CA LYS A 69 4.46 1.70 6.52
C LYS A 69 4.39 1.97 5.02
N THR A 70 3.17 2.05 4.50
CA THR A 70 2.90 2.47 3.13
C THR A 70 2.32 3.89 3.12
N SER A 71 2.69 4.65 2.10
CA SER A 71 2.07 5.92 1.74
C SER A 71 0.94 5.66 0.75
N VAL A 72 -0.08 6.52 0.76
CA VAL A 72 -1.23 6.42 -0.15
C VAL A 72 -1.51 7.82 -0.64
N PHE A 73 -1.68 7.98 -1.95
CA PHE A 73 -2.08 9.26 -2.52
C PHE A 73 -3.59 9.51 -2.27
N PRO A 74 -4.05 10.77 -2.29
CA PRO A 74 -5.46 11.09 -2.08
C PRO A 74 -6.41 10.35 -3.05
N PHE A 75 -6.07 10.31 -4.33
CA PHE A 75 -6.89 9.62 -5.35
C PHE A 75 -6.95 8.11 -5.10
N GLU A 76 -5.85 7.48 -4.68
CA GLU A 76 -5.84 6.06 -4.30
C GLU A 76 -6.68 5.79 -3.07
N THR A 77 -6.75 6.75 -2.14
CA THR A 77 -7.61 6.64 -0.96
C THR A 77 -9.09 6.63 -1.37
N VAL A 78 -9.50 7.53 -2.26
CA VAL A 78 -10.87 7.57 -2.80
C VAL A 78 -11.20 6.25 -3.49
N ARG A 79 -10.30 5.74 -4.33
CA ARG A 79 -10.44 4.43 -5.00
C ARG A 79 -10.62 3.28 -4.02
N ILE A 80 -9.75 3.19 -3.01
CA ILE A 80 -9.81 2.14 -1.99
C ILE A 80 -11.14 2.21 -1.24
N VAL A 81 -11.59 3.41 -0.85
CA VAL A 81 -12.87 3.59 -0.15
C VAL A 81 -14.05 3.17 -1.03
N SER A 82 -14.11 3.62 -2.28
CA SER A 82 -15.14 3.24 -3.26
C SER A 82 -15.19 1.73 -3.49
N PHE A 83 -14.02 1.10 -3.65
CA PHE A 83 -13.89 -0.35 -3.79
C PHE A 83 -14.39 -1.12 -2.56
N LEU A 84 -14.10 -0.61 -1.35
CA LEU A 84 -14.57 -1.24 -0.12
C LEU A 84 -16.08 -1.06 0.08
N GLN A 85 -16.62 0.11 -0.24
CA GLN A 85 -18.05 0.40 -0.14
C GLN A 85 -18.90 -0.45 -1.09
N SER A 86 -18.36 -0.79 -2.28
CA SER A 86 -19.07 -1.67 -3.22
C SER A 86 -19.04 -3.15 -2.85
N ARG A 87 -18.25 -3.55 -1.83
CA ARG A 87 -18.04 -4.98 -1.48
C ARG A 87 -18.37 -5.34 -0.03
N LEU A 88 -18.31 -4.37 0.88
CA LEU A 88 -18.53 -4.60 2.30
C LEU A 88 -19.91 -4.09 2.70
N SER A 89 -20.56 -4.82 3.61
CA SER A 89 -21.77 -4.36 4.28
C SER A 89 -21.50 -3.14 5.17
N PRO A 90 -22.55 -2.36 5.53
CA PRO A 90 -22.42 -1.25 6.48
C PRO A 90 -21.78 -1.64 7.82
N ASP A 91 -22.06 -2.84 8.33
CA ASP A 91 -21.49 -3.35 9.57
C ASP A 91 -19.99 -3.65 9.42
N GLU A 92 -19.60 -4.29 8.32
CA GLU A 92 -18.19 -4.55 8.01
C GLU A 92 -17.39 -3.26 7.83
N LEU A 93 -17.98 -2.24 7.19
CA LEU A 93 -17.40 -0.90 7.06
C LEU A 93 -17.23 -0.22 8.42
N THR A 94 -18.20 -0.40 9.33
CA THR A 94 -18.14 0.13 10.70
C THR A 94 -17.01 -0.54 11.49
N VAL A 95 -16.92 -1.87 11.43
CA VAL A 95 -15.81 -2.64 12.03
C VAL A 95 -14.47 -2.21 11.45
N LEU A 96 -14.37 -2.08 10.13
CA LEU A 96 -13.15 -1.65 9.46
C LEU A 96 -12.74 -0.23 9.90
N THR A 97 -13.70 0.70 9.98
CA THR A 97 -13.46 2.07 10.46
C THR A 97 -12.91 2.07 11.89
N GLY A 98 -13.46 1.23 12.77
CA GLY A 98 -12.93 1.04 14.12
C GLY A 98 -11.47 0.54 14.12
N ARG A 99 -11.14 -0.42 13.25
CA ARG A 99 -9.77 -0.91 13.09
C ARG A 99 -8.80 0.16 12.59
N VAL A 100 -9.22 0.94 11.59
CA VAL A 100 -8.43 2.08 11.06
C VAL A 100 -8.13 3.07 12.18
N LYS A 101 -9.15 3.51 12.93
CA LYS A 101 -8.99 4.43 14.07
C LYS A 101 -8.05 3.88 15.15
N LYS A 102 -8.18 2.59 15.49
CA LYS A 102 -7.31 1.93 16.48
C LYS A 102 -5.85 1.91 16.05
N ILE A 103 -5.58 1.57 14.78
CA ILE A 103 -4.21 1.53 14.25
C ILE A 103 -3.63 2.94 14.11
N ASP A 104 -4.43 3.90 13.65
CA ASP A 104 -4.04 5.30 13.59
C ASP A 104 -3.60 5.83 14.96
N LYS A 105 -4.43 5.65 16.00
CA LYS A 105 -4.08 6.06 17.38
C LYS A 105 -2.76 5.46 17.87
N ARG A 106 -2.45 4.21 17.48
CA ARG A 106 -1.20 3.53 17.87
C ARG A 106 0.03 3.97 17.09
N THR A 107 -0.15 4.57 15.91
CA THR A 107 0.96 4.77 14.95
C THR A 107 1.15 6.21 14.50
N ARG A 108 0.21 7.10 14.82
CA ARG A 108 0.27 8.53 14.54
C ARG A 108 1.50 9.15 15.19
N GLY A 109 2.24 9.95 14.42
CA GLY A 109 3.46 10.65 14.89
C GLY A 109 4.70 9.77 15.00
N LEU A 110 4.60 8.46 14.75
CA LEU A 110 5.77 7.59 14.79
C LEU A 110 6.60 7.69 13.51
N THR A 111 7.92 7.61 13.67
CA THR A 111 8.86 7.41 12.56
C THR A 111 8.69 6.03 11.93
N LEU A 112 9.25 5.84 10.72
CA LEU A 112 9.26 4.54 10.04
C LEU A 112 9.88 3.44 10.93
N ASN A 113 11.01 3.74 11.59
CA ASN A 113 11.69 2.82 12.49
C ASN A 113 10.83 2.46 13.71
N GLN A 114 10.20 3.44 14.35
CA GLN A 114 9.31 3.20 15.49
C GLN A 114 8.10 2.35 15.09
N ARG A 115 7.50 2.64 13.93
CA ARG A 115 6.36 1.89 13.43
C ARG A 115 6.70 0.45 13.08
N ALA A 116 7.85 0.21 12.44
CA ALA A 116 8.30 -1.14 12.10
C ALA A 116 8.51 -2.01 13.36
N LYS A 117 9.04 -1.43 14.45
CA LYS A 117 9.17 -2.14 15.74
C LYS A 117 7.84 -2.55 16.36
N LEU A 118 6.77 -1.80 16.13
CA LEU A 118 5.44 -2.14 16.67
C LEU A 118 4.82 -3.38 15.99
N LYS A 119 5.31 -3.78 14.81
CA LYS A 119 4.81 -4.94 14.05
C LYS A 119 3.29 -4.92 13.87
N VAL A 120 2.73 -3.71 13.69
CA VAL A 120 1.29 -3.49 13.50
C VAL A 120 0.97 -3.60 12.02
N PHE A 121 0.15 -4.59 11.67
CA PHE A 121 -0.34 -4.76 10.31
C PHE A 121 -1.32 -3.65 9.89
N CYS A 122 -1.38 -3.42 8.58
CA CYS A 122 -2.38 -2.60 7.90
C CYS A 122 -3.81 -2.97 8.32
N PRO A 123 -4.72 -1.99 8.51
CA PRO A 123 -6.12 -2.27 8.84
C PRO A 123 -6.84 -3.14 7.80
N LEU A 124 -6.41 -3.09 6.54
CA LEU A 124 -6.99 -3.85 5.42
C LEU A 124 -6.53 -5.32 5.37
N LEU A 125 -5.61 -5.74 6.24
CA LEU A 125 -5.24 -7.16 6.37
C LEU A 125 -6.28 -7.89 7.23
N VAL A 126 -7.15 -8.70 6.61
CA VAL A 126 -8.23 -9.43 7.29
C VAL A 126 -8.08 -10.92 7.02
N LYS A 127 -8.17 -11.76 8.06
CA LYS A 127 -8.04 -13.22 7.96
C LYS A 127 -6.81 -13.67 7.14
N GLY A 128 -5.71 -12.93 7.25
CA GLY A 128 -4.44 -13.25 6.59
C GLY A 128 -4.26 -12.71 5.17
N GLY A 129 -5.25 -12.04 4.57
CA GLY A 129 -5.18 -11.45 3.23
C GLY A 129 -5.60 -9.98 3.18
N CYS A 130 -5.11 -9.24 2.18
CA CYS A 130 -5.52 -7.85 1.97
C CYS A 130 -6.88 -7.82 1.27
N ILE A 131 -7.91 -7.26 1.92
CA ILE A 131 -9.26 -7.18 1.35
C ILE A 131 -9.36 -6.16 0.19
N ALA A 132 -8.34 -5.32 0.01
CA ALA A 132 -8.23 -4.34 -1.07
C ALA A 132 -7.11 -4.69 -2.07
N TYR A 133 -6.76 -5.98 -2.21
CA TYR A 133 -5.60 -6.41 -3.01
C TYR A 133 -5.60 -5.87 -4.46
N GLN A 134 -6.79 -5.82 -5.09
CA GLN A 134 -6.99 -5.37 -6.47
C GLN A 134 -6.82 -3.86 -6.66
N VAL A 135 -6.96 -3.08 -5.60
CA VAL A 135 -6.81 -1.62 -5.62
C VAL A 135 -5.72 -1.16 -4.68
N ARG A 136 -4.69 -2.01 -4.49
CA ARG A 136 -3.52 -1.67 -3.68
C ARG A 136 -2.89 -0.38 -4.23
N PRO A 137 -2.44 0.52 -3.34
CA PRO A 137 -1.74 1.72 -3.76
C PRO A 137 -0.39 1.37 -4.39
N MET A 138 0.16 2.29 -5.17
CA MET A 138 1.43 2.16 -5.87
C MET A 138 2.57 1.79 -4.92
N SER A 139 2.60 2.35 -3.71
CA SER A 139 3.61 1.99 -2.70
C SER A 139 3.53 0.52 -2.26
N CYS A 140 2.33 -0.07 -2.21
CA CYS A 140 2.13 -1.50 -1.93
C CYS A 140 2.53 -2.37 -3.13
N ARG A 141 2.35 -1.87 -4.35
CA ARG A 141 2.67 -2.59 -5.60
C ARG A 141 4.16 -2.56 -5.92
N ALA A 142 4.82 -1.45 -5.62
CA ALA A 142 6.26 -1.30 -5.77
C ALA A 142 7.05 -2.14 -4.75
N HIS A 143 6.40 -2.58 -3.65
CA HIS A 143 7.01 -3.50 -2.71
C HIS A 143 6.86 -4.94 -3.21
N LEU A 144 7.86 -5.39 -3.96
CA LEU A 144 7.94 -6.72 -4.53
C LEU A 144 9.12 -7.49 -3.94
N SER A 145 8.96 -8.80 -3.85
CA SER A 145 10.02 -9.73 -3.49
C SER A 145 9.79 -11.04 -4.22
N THR A 146 10.89 -11.71 -4.54
CA THR A 146 10.93 -13.04 -5.16
C THR A 146 11.06 -14.17 -4.13
N ASP A 147 11.09 -13.85 -2.82
CA ASP A 147 11.16 -14.82 -1.72
C ASP A 147 10.26 -14.39 -0.54
N GLU A 148 9.11 -15.04 -0.36
CA GLU A 148 8.22 -14.78 0.78
C GLU A 148 8.95 -14.96 2.13
N LYS A 149 9.89 -15.91 2.22
CA LYS A 149 10.65 -16.14 3.46
C LYS A 149 11.57 -14.95 3.76
N ALA A 150 12.09 -14.25 2.75
CA ALA A 150 12.83 -13.01 2.93
C ALA A 150 11.93 -11.91 3.50
N CYS A 151 10.72 -11.74 2.98
CA CYS A 151 9.75 -10.80 3.52
C CYS A 151 9.41 -11.12 4.99
N LYS A 152 9.18 -12.40 5.30
CA LYS A 152 8.93 -12.87 6.67
C LYS A 152 10.10 -12.55 7.59
N ARG A 153 11.34 -12.86 7.18
CA ARG A 153 12.56 -12.52 7.93
C ARG A 153 12.66 -11.02 8.15
N ALA A 154 12.45 -10.20 7.12
CA ALA A 154 12.50 -8.74 7.22
C ALA A 154 11.47 -8.19 8.21
N PHE A 155 10.25 -8.76 8.24
CA PHE A 155 9.22 -8.37 9.19
C PHE A 155 9.59 -8.72 10.64
N TYR A 156 10.10 -9.92 10.90
CA TYR A 156 10.42 -10.35 12.27
C TYR A 156 11.74 -9.78 12.79
N ASN A 157 12.75 -9.68 11.93
CA ASN A 157 14.13 -9.35 12.27
C ASN A 157 14.47 -7.88 11.99
N TYR A 158 13.49 -7.00 11.95
CA TYR A 158 13.72 -5.57 11.78
C TYR A 158 14.66 -5.03 12.87
N LYS A 159 15.95 -4.86 12.53
CA LYS A 159 16.97 -4.23 13.38
C LYS A 159 17.21 -2.81 12.87
N ASN A 160 17.23 -1.87 13.82
CA ASN A 160 17.49 -0.44 13.57
C ASN A 160 18.63 -0.24 12.57
N ASN A 161 18.39 0.59 11.54
CA ASN A 161 19.28 1.02 10.46
C ASN A 161 19.48 0.05 9.27
N ARG A 162 19.12 0.59 8.09
CA ARG A 162 19.23 0.04 6.72
C ARG A 162 18.17 -0.96 6.30
N VAL A 163 16.91 -0.51 6.27
CA VAL A 163 15.99 -1.01 5.25
C VAL A 163 15.74 0.13 4.27
N ASN A 164 16.70 0.34 3.37
CA ASN A 164 16.33 0.90 2.08
C ASN A 164 15.39 -0.16 1.49
N LEU A 165 14.11 0.16 1.36
CA LEU A 165 13.08 -0.75 0.83
C LEU A 165 13.35 -1.20 -0.61
N CYS A 166 14.44 -0.73 -1.24
CA CYS A 166 14.97 -1.20 -2.52
C CYS A 166 16.39 -1.83 -2.42
N ALA A 167 17.17 -1.58 -1.34
CA ALA A 167 18.58 -2.01 -1.28
C ALA A 167 18.77 -3.48 -0.87
N TYR A 168 17.79 -4.10 -0.20
CA TYR A 168 17.85 -5.55 0.05
C TYR A 168 17.59 -6.38 -1.22
N ALA A 169 17.01 -5.78 -2.26
CA ALA A 169 16.80 -6.44 -3.55
C ALA A 169 18.08 -6.49 -4.41
N LEU A 170 19.05 -5.60 -4.18
CA LEU A 170 20.31 -5.55 -4.95
C LEU A 170 21.42 -6.42 -4.34
N GLU A 171 21.50 -6.54 -3.01
CA GLU A 171 22.56 -7.34 -2.35
C GLU A 171 22.29 -8.86 -2.31
N LEU A 172 21.06 -9.30 -2.60
CA LEU A 172 20.71 -10.74 -2.67
C LEU A 172 20.62 -11.31 -4.09
N CYS A 173 20.63 -10.46 -5.13
CA CYS A 173 20.68 -10.88 -6.54
C CYS A 173 22.10 -10.94 -7.12
N THR A 174 23.14 -10.74 -6.30
CA THR A 174 24.56 -10.75 -6.72
C THR A 174 25.40 -11.79 -5.98
N ARG A 175 24.79 -12.89 -5.53
CA ARG A 175 25.51 -14.10 -5.14
C ARG A 175 24.90 -15.33 -5.79
#